data_AF-A0A257TIM3-F1
#
_entry.id   AF-A0A257TIM3-F1
#
_cell.length_a   1.000
_cell.length_b   1.000
_cell.length_c   1.000
_cell.angle_alpha   90.00
_cell.angle_beta   90.00
_cell.angle_gamma   90.00
#
_symmetry.space_group_name_H-M   'P 1'
#
loop_
_entity.id
_entity.type
_entity.pdbx_description
1 polymer ?
#
loop_
_entity_poly.entity_id
_entity_poly.type
_entity_poly.pdbx_seq_one_letter_code
_entity_poly.pdbx_strand_id
1 'polypeptide(L)'
;MGPANHFKANAQPLTALMETDWMTASFTMNWKVMTPDVPVLFEAGEPLFQALPLARNVCGDLESATIQQSKLADNPEMAEIYRQWSAGRQEFHRRKAEGLVAPDAWQKDYFQGRDSLGRPAPAHTTKIQPPKIDRNVLGE
;
A
#
# COMPACT_ATOMS: atom_id res chain seq x y z
N MET A 1 -6.12 -5.20 -2.89
CA MET A 1 -6.79 -6.48 -2.57
C MET A 1 -6.61 -7.43 -3.75
N GLY A 2 -6.96 -8.71 -3.61
CA GLY A 2 -6.94 -9.63 -4.76
C GLY A 2 -7.98 -9.24 -5.83
N PRO A 3 -7.83 -9.71 -7.07
CA PRO A 3 -8.83 -9.48 -8.11
C PRO A 3 -10.16 -10.18 -7.78
N ALA A 4 -11.27 -9.45 -7.89
CA ALA A 4 -12.60 -10.01 -7.66
C ALA A 4 -12.88 -11.19 -8.59
N ASN A 5 -13.45 -12.26 -8.03
CA ASN A 5 -13.80 -13.50 -8.73
C ASN A 5 -12.62 -14.16 -9.48
N HIS A 6 -11.38 -13.87 -9.09
CA HIS A 6 -10.19 -14.49 -9.65
C HIS A 6 -9.48 -15.33 -8.57
N PHE A 7 -9.60 -16.64 -8.67
CA PHE A 7 -9.06 -17.57 -7.68
C PHE A 7 -7.66 -18.02 -8.11
N LYS A 8 -6.67 -17.81 -7.24
CA LYS A 8 -5.30 -18.32 -7.43
C LYS A 8 -5.08 -19.56 -6.60
N ALA A 9 -4.66 -20.65 -7.25
CA ALA A 9 -4.28 -21.87 -6.56
C ALA A 9 -3.10 -21.61 -5.60
N ASN A 10 -3.21 -22.15 -4.38
CA ASN A 10 -2.19 -22.07 -3.34
C ASN A 10 -1.75 -20.65 -2.89
N ALA A 11 -2.48 -19.60 -3.26
CA ALA A 11 -2.16 -18.24 -2.81
C ALA A 11 -3.41 -17.43 -2.47
N GLN A 12 -3.46 -16.91 -1.25
CA GLN A 12 -4.51 -15.99 -0.80
C GLN A 12 -4.00 -14.55 -0.89
N PRO A 13 -4.68 -13.66 -1.62
CA PRO A 13 -4.31 -12.25 -1.65
C PRO A 13 -4.66 -11.58 -0.31
N LEU A 14 -3.76 -10.73 0.17
CA LEU A 14 -3.99 -9.90 1.36
C LEU A 14 -4.53 -8.52 0.97
N THR A 15 -5.48 -8.02 1.77
CA THR A 15 -6.04 -6.67 1.58
C THR A 15 -5.17 -5.65 2.27
N ALA A 16 -4.87 -4.56 1.57
CA ALA A 16 -4.22 -3.38 2.10
C ALA A 16 -5.15 -2.17 1.94
N LEU A 17 -5.13 -1.29 2.93
CA LEU A 17 -5.68 0.06 2.86
C LEU A 17 -4.51 1.03 2.82
N MET A 18 -4.53 1.94 1.86
CA MET A 18 -3.41 2.83 1.58
C MET A 18 -3.91 4.22 1.20
N GLU A 19 -3.21 5.25 1.70
CA GLU A 19 -3.54 6.65 1.44
C GLU A 19 -2.83 7.13 0.17
N THR A 20 -3.53 7.14 -0.96
CA THR A 20 -2.93 7.41 -2.28
C THR A 20 -2.76 8.88 -2.62
N ASP A 21 -3.35 9.78 -1.84
CA ASP A 21 -3.34 11.23 -2.08
C ASP A 21 -1.99 11.89 -1.76
N TRP A 22 -1.21 11.32 -0.84
CA TRP A 22 0.10 11.86 -0.46
C TRP A 22 1.24 10.83 -0.56
N MET A 23 0.94 9.53 -0.68
CA MET A 23 1.99 8.51 -0.71
C MET A 23 2.77 8.55 -2.03
N THR A 24 4.08 8.78 -1.92
CA THR A 24 5.01 8.81 -3.07
C THR A 24 5.77 7.49 -3.28
N ALA A 25 5.70 6.58 -2.31
CA ALA A 25 6.30 5.26 -2.36
C ALA A 25 5.44 4.27 -3.17
N SER A 26 6.06 3.25 -3.77
CA SER A 26 5.27 2.13 -4.30
C SER A 26 4.66 1.31 -3.16
N PHE A 27 3.54 0.65 -3.44
CA PHE A 27 2.96 -0.33 -2.54
C PHE A 27 3.41 -1.75 -2.90
N THR A 28 3.28 -2.68 -1.95
CA THR A 28 3.44 -4.11 -2.20
C THR A 28 2.07 -4.78 -2.25
N MET A 29 1.87 -5.63 -3.25
CA MET A 29 0.79 -6.63 -3.19
C MET A 29 1.33 -7.85 -2.48
N ASN A 30 0.70 -8.22 -1.36
CA ASN A 30 1.15 -9.33 -0.52
C ASN A 30 0.22 -10.53 -0.71
N TRP A 31 0.82 -11.70 -0.89
CA TRP A 31 0.13 -12.98 -1.05
C TRP A 31 0.59 -13.93 0.04
N LYS A 32 -0.36 -14.64 0.65
CA LYS A 32 -0.07 -15.74 1.56
C LYS A 32 -0.06 -17.05 0.78
N VAL A 33 1.11 -17.67 0.69
CA VAL A 33 1.25 -19.04 0.17
C VAL A 33 0.74 -20.01 1.23
N MET A 34 -0.14 -20.94 0.85
CA MET A 34 -0.90 -21.75 1.80
C MET A 34 -0.28 -23.12 2.08
N THR A 35 0.39 -23.69 1.08
CA THR A 35 1.02 -25.00 1.12
C THR A 35 2.52 -24.85 0.85
N PRO A 36 3.39 -25.28 1.79
CA PRO A 36 4.84 -25.30 1.59
C PRO A 36 5.24 -26.15 0.38
N ASP A 37 6.36 -25.81 -0.24
CA ASP A 37 7.00 -26.54 -1.34
C ASP A 37 6.12 -26.77 -2.60
N VAL A 38 4.95 -26.13 -2.66
CA VAL A 38 4.09 -26.11 -3.84
C VAL A 38 4.18 -24.73 -4.50
N PRO A 39 4.69 -24.62 -5.73
CA PRO A 39 4.86 -23.32 -6.39
C PRO A 39 3.51 -22.67 -6.70
N VAL A 40 3.49 -21.34 -6.65
CA VAL A 40 2.37 -20.52 -7.12
C VAL A 40 2.78 -19.94 -8.47
N LEU A 41 2.10 -20.35 -9.54
CA LEU A 41 2.36 -19.85 -10.89
C LEU A 41 1.39 -18.73 -11.25
N PHE A 42 1.90 -17.62 -11.78
CA PHE A 42 1.12 -16.53 -12.37
C PHE A 42 1.40 -16.50 -13.87
N GLU A 43 0.33 -16.56 -14.67
CA GLU A 43 0.45 -16.54 -16.12
C GLU A 43 0.60 -15.11 -16.64
N ALA A 44 1.23 -14.96 -17.80
CA ALA A 44 1.33 -13.66 -18.46
C ALA A 44 -0.09 -13.13 -18.79
N GLY A 45 -0.36 -11.89 -18.38
CA GLY A 45 -1.68 -11.24 -18.57
C GLY A 45 -2.69 -11.52 -17.46
N GLU A 46 -2.36 -12.34 -16.48
CA GLU A 46 -3.22 -12.59 -15.33
C GLU A 46 -3.28 -11.37 -14.37
N PRO A 47 -4.46 -10.99 -13.85
CA PRO A 47 -4.55 -9.89 -12.90
C PRO A 47 -3.88 -10.24 -11.55
N LEU A 48 -3.00 -9.36 -11.07
CA LEU A 48 -2.27 -9.55 -9.81
C LEU A 48 -2.94 -8.92 -8.58
N PHE A 49 -3.78 -7.91 -8.78
CA PHE A 49 -4.53 -7.24 -7.72
C PHE A 49 -5.68 -6.44 -8.30
N GLN A 50 -6.58 -6.01 -7.43
CA GLN A 50 -7.58 -4.99 -7.71
C GLN A 50 -7.40 -3.85 -6.70
N ALA A 51 -7.49 -2.63 -7.22
CA ALA A 51 -7.57 -1.41 -6.44
C ALA A 51 -9.01 -0.89 -6.48
N LEU A 52 -9.55 -0.59 -5.31
CA LEU A 52 -10.83 0.10 -5.17
C LEU A 52 -10.54 1.43 -4.47
N PRO A 53 -10.75 2.58 -5.14
CA PRO A 53 -10.63 3.86 -4.48
C PRO A 53 -11.72 3.98 -3.42
N LEU A 54 -11.33 4.27 -2.18
CA LEU A 54 -12.24 4.54 -1.09
C LEU A 54 -12.12 6.02 -0.73
N ALA A 55 -13.22 6.75 -0.81
CA ALA A 55 -13.26 8.12 -0.32
C ALA A 55 -13.12 8.11 1.21
N ARG A 56 -12.33 9.04 1.77
CA ARG A 56 -12.22 9.21 3.23
C ARG A 56 -13.54 9.68 3.85
N ASN A 57 -14.44 10.26 3.07
CA ASN A 57 -15.79 10.64 3.48
C ASN A 57 -16.85 10.22 2.43
N VAL A 58 -17.36 8.99 2.56
CA VAL A 58 -18.06 8.22 1.52
C VAL A 58 -19.35 8.87 1.00
N CYS A 59 -20.06 9.69 1.79
CA CYS A 59 -21.33 10.30 1.32
C CYS A 59 -21.18 11.71 0.71
N GLY A 60 -20.19 12.51 1.11
CA GLY A 60 -20.00 13.87 0.57
C GLY A 60 -19.07 13.93 -0.64
N ASP A 61 -18.06 13.06 -0.67
CA ASP A 61 -16.99 13.13 -1.67
C ASP A 61 -17.37 12.37 -2.96
N LEU A 62 -18.10 11.26 -2.89
CA LEU A 62 -18.42 10.44 -4.07
C LEU A 62 -19.42 11.11 -5.03
N GLU A 63 -20.36 11.91 -4.53
CA GLU A 63 -21.33 12.61 -5.37
C GLU A 63 -20.71 13.82 -6.11
N SER A 64 -19.52 14.27 -5.69
CA SER A 64 -18.83 15.44 -6.24
C SER A 64 -17.42 15.16 -6.78
N ALA A 65 -16.88 13.95 -6.59
CA ALA A 65 -15.53 13.59 -6.98
C ALA A 65 -15.37 13.52 -8.50
N THR A 66 -14.32 14.18 -9.00
CA THR A 66 -13.83 14.02 -10.37
C THR A 66 -12.52 13.23 -10.35
N ILE A 67 -12.47 12.12 -11.08
CA ILE A 67 -11.25 11.30 -11.21
C ILE A 67 -10.38 11.90 -12.31
N GLN A 68 -9.13 12.19 -12.00
CA GLN A 68 -8.11 12.56 -12.99
C GLN A 68 -7.05 11.45 -13.07
N GLN A 69 -6.77 10.97 -14.28
CA GLN A 69 -5.69 10.04 -14.56
C GLN A 69 -4.59 10.78 -15.32
N SER A 70 -3.35 10.66 -14.86
CA SER A 70 -2.18 11.24 -15.52
C SER A 70 -0.99 10.30 -15.41
N LYS A 71 -0.02 10.41 -16.33
CA LYS A 71 1.21 9.64 -16.21
C LYS A 71 2.08 10.31 -15.16
N LEU A 72 2.83 9.53 -14.39
CA LEU A 72 3.80 10.07 -13.43
C LEU A 72 4.81 11.02 -14.11
N ALA A 73 5.17 10.76 -15.37
CA ALA A 73 6.06 11.60 -16.17
C ALA A 73 5.51 13.02 -16.41
N ASP A 74 4.19 13.22 -16.36
CA ASP A 74 3.54 14.51 -16.59
C ASP A 74 3.62 15.42 -15.34
N ASN A 75 4.10 14.91 -14.20
CA ASN A 75 4.38 15.67 -12.99
C ASN A 75 5.88 15.53 -12.62
N PRO A 76 6.74 16.46 -13.09
CA PRO A 76 8.18 16.36 -12.91
C PRO A 76 8.64 16.31 -11.45
N GLU A 77 7.94 17.02 -10.55
CA GLU A 77 8.23 17.01 -9.12
C GLU A 77 7.96 15.63 -8.51
N MET A 78 6.76 15.08 -8.73
CA MET A 78 6.39 13.74 -8.25
C MET A 78 7.29 12.65 -8.85
N ALA A 79 7.65 12.80 -10.13
CA ALA A 79 8.57 11.87 -10.79
C ALA A 79 9.97 11.89 -10.15
N GLU A 80 10.47 13.07 -9.75
CA GLU A 80 11.75 13.20 -9.07
C GLU A 80 11.72 12.58 -7.66
N ILE A 81 10.66 12.86 -6.90
CA ILE A 81 10.46 12.27 -5.57
C ILE A 81 10.42 10.74 -5.65
N TYR A 82 9.73 10.20 -6.67
CA TYR A 82 9.70 8.76 -6.93
C TYR A 82 11.07 8.19 -7.30
N ARG A 83 11.84 8.88 -8.16
CA ARG A 83 13.20 8.44 -8.55
C ARG A 83 14.13 8.36 -7.34
N GLN A 84 14.11 9.38 -6.47
CA GLN A 84 14.94 9.41 -5.26
C GLN A 84 14.57 8.27 -4.31
N TRP A 85 13.27 8.05 -4.11
CA TRP A 85 12.78 6.91 -3.34
C TRP A 85 13.23 5.56 -3.94
N SER A 86 13.10 5.39 -5.25
CA SER A 86 13.46 4.16 -5.96
C SER A 86 14.96 3.85 -5.84
N ALA A 87 15.81 4.86 -6.04
CA ALA A 87 17.26 4.73 -5.88
C ALA A 87 17.65 4.37 -4.44
N GLY A 88 17.06 5.04 -3.44
CA GLY A 88 17.29 4.74 -2.03
C GLY A 88 16.87 3.31 -1.66
N ARG A 89 15.75 2.83 -2.23
CA ARG A 89 15.25 1.48 -2.01
C ARG A 89 16.13 0.42 -2.66
N GLN A 90 16.61 0.65 -3.89
CA GLN A 90 17.54 -0.25 -4.58
C GLN A 90 18.86 -0.38 -3.80
N GLU A 91 19.41 0.74 -3.34
CA GLU A 91 20.64 0.75 -2.54
C GLU A 91 20.44 0.02 -1.20
N PHE A 92 19.31 0.23 -0.54
CA PHE A 92 18.94 -0.50 0.68
C PHE A 92 18.88 -2.01 0.46
N HIS A 93 18.24 -2.46 -0.62
CA HIS A 93 18.16 -3.88 -0.97
C HIS A 93 19.54 -4.48 -1.29
N ARG A 94 20.38 -3.74 -2.03
CA ARG A 94 21.76 -4.14 -2.33
C ARG A 94 22.57 -4.35 -1.06
N ARG A 95 22.60 -3.34 -0.18
CA ARG A 95 23.31 -3.42 1.10
C ARG A 95 22.78 -4.52 2.01
N LYS A 96 21.47 -4.79 1.99
CA LYS A 96 20.86 -5.90 2.72
C LYS A 96 21.31 -7.26 2.19
N ALA A 97 21.39 -7.43 0.87
CA ALA A 97 21.93 -8.64 0.24
C ALA A 97 23.42 -8.84 0.56
N GLU A 98 24.19 -7.74 0.67
CA GLU A 98 25.60 -7.74 1.09
C GLU A 98 25.80 -7.95 2.60
N GLY A 99 24.72 -8.03 3.40
CA GLY A 99 24.79 -8.19 4.86
C GLY A 99 25.22 -6.92 5.63
N LEU A 100 25.31 -5.78 4.96
CA LEU A 100 25.73 -4.48 5.52
C LEU A 100 24.61 -3.71 6.23
N VAL A 101 23.46 -4.36 6.40
CA VAL A 101 22.25 -3.82 7.00
C VAL A 101 21.66 -4.89 7.90
N ALA A 102 21.21 -4.51 9.09
CA ALA A 102 20.60 -5.44 10.03
C ALA A 102 19.40 -6.19 9.37
N PRO A 103 19.20 -7.49 9.64
CA PRO A 103 18.16 -8.28 9.00
C PRO A 103 16.74 -7.70 9.18
N ASP A 104 16.51 -7.06 10.31
CA ASP A 104 15.27 -6.43 10.75
C ASP A 104 15.14 -4.95 10.34
N ALA A 105 16.17 -4.36 9.73
CA ALA A 105 16.07 -3.01 9.20
C ALA A 105 15.06 -2.98 8.04
N TRP A 106 14.26 -1.91 8.02
CA TRP A 106 13.27 -1.62 7.00
C TRP A 106 13.03 -0.12 6.92
N GLN A 107 12.74 0.38 5.71
CA GLN A 107 12.37 1.78 5.49
C GLN A 107 10.94 2.01 5.99
N LYS A 108 10.79 2.82 7.03
CA LYS A 108 9.55 3.05 7.79
C LYS A 108 8.83 4.35 7.43
N ASP A 109 9.24 5.06 6.39
CA ASP A 109 8.79 6.45 6.15
C ASP A 109 7.25 6.56 6.11
N TYR A 110 6.58 5.64 5.41
CA TYR A 110 5.12 5.53 5.45
C TYR A 110 4.57 5.30 6.87
N PHE A 111 5.09 4.33 7.63
CA PHE A 111 4.68 4.06 9.01
C PHE A 111 4.96 5.21 9.99
N GLN A 112 5.84 6.14 9.60
CA GLN A 112 6.17 7.33 10.36
C GLN A 112 5.39 8.56 9.88
N GLY A 113 4.52 8.43 8.88
CA GLY A 113 3.79 9.54 8.28
C GLY A 113 4.73 10.55 7.61
N ARG A 114 5.77 10.07 6.94
CA ARG A 114 6.72 10.88 6.19
C ARG A 114 6.73 10.44 4.74
N ASP A 115 6.86 11.41 3.84
CA ASP A 115 7.18 11.10 2.45
C ASP A 115 8.66 10.74 2.28
N SER A 116 9.06 10.39 1.07
CA SER A 116 10.45 10.02 0.75
C SER A 116 11.48 11.15 0.90
N LEU A 117 11.04 12.41 1.09
CA LEU A 117 11.90 13.54 1.43
C LEU A 117 11.93 13.81 2.95
N GLY A 118 11.26 12.98 3.76
CA GLY A 118 11.16 13.14 5.20
C GLY A 118 10.14 14.19 5.65
N ARG A 119 9.36 14.76 4.73
CA ARG A 119 8.33 15.76 5.02
C ARG A 119 7.13 15.08 5.70
N PRO A 120 6.52 15.70 6.73
CA PRO A 120 5.36 15.13 7.39
C PRO A 120 4.16 15.10 6.45
N ALA A 121 3.45 13.97 6.44
CA ALA A 121 2.20 13.78 5.72
C ALA A 121 1.08 14.59 6.40
N PRO A 122 0.25 15.34 5.64
CA PRO A 122 -0.73 16.26 6.22
C PRO A 122 -1.77 15.61 7.14
N ALA A 123 -2.12 14.34 6.92
CA ALA A 123 -3.22 13.67 7.63
C ALA A 123 -2.99 12.17 7.89
N HIS A 124 -1.73 11.71 7.94
CA HIS A 124 -1.45 10.28 8.14
C HIS A 124 -1.80 9.83 9.56
N THR A 125 -2.55 8.74 9.66
CA THR A 125 -2.92 8.14 10.96
C THR A 125 -2.39 6.72 11.08
N THR A 126 -1.65 6.44 12.15
CA THR A 126 -1.28 5.07 12.54
C THR A 126 -1.90 4.70 13.88
N LYS A 127 -2.08 3.40 14.14
CA LYS A 127 -2.62 2.88 15.42
C LYS A 127 -3.98 3.48 15.80
N ILE A 128 -4.93 3.46 14.86
CA ILE A 128 -6.32 3.87 15.12
C ILE A 128 -6.86 3.04 16.30
N GLN A 129 -7.28 3.72 17.37
CA GLN A 129 -8.03 3.06 18.43
C GLN A 129 -9.47 2.87 17.96
N PRO A 130 -9.99 1.63 17.94
CA PRO A 130 -11.38 1.42 17.59
C PRO A 130 -12.28 2.13 18.61
N PRO A 131 -13.44 2.67 18.19
CA PRO A 131 -14.41 3.22 19.13
C PRO A 131 -14.81 2.17 20.16
N LYS A 132 -15.00 2.59 21.41
CA LYS A 132 -15.46 1.69 22.47
C LYS A 132 -16.88 1.23 22.12
N ILE A 133 -17.08 -0.09 22.05
CA ILE A 133 -18.41 -0.67 21.86
C ILE A 133 -19.15 -0.53 23.18
N ASP A 134 -20.14 0.35 23.22
CA ASP A 134 -21.09 0.41 24.34
C ASP A 134 -22.05 -0.78 24.23
N ARG A 135 -22.05 -1.66 25.24
CA ARG A 135 -22.88 -2.86 25.28
C ARG A 135 -24.27 -2.61 25.88
N ASN A 136 -24.59 -1.38 26.25
CA ASN A 136 -25.87 -1.05 26.88
C ASN A 136 -27.03 -0.78 25.89
N VAL A 137 -26.85 -1.05 24.59
CA VAL A 137 -27.88 -0.77 23.55
C VAL A 137 -28.60 -2.03 23.05
N LEU A 138 -28.31 -3.21 23.61
CA LEU A 138 -29.12 -4.43 23.39
C LEU A 138 -29.83 -4.80 24.69
N GLY A 139 -30.79 -3.96 25.05
CA GLY A 139 -31.71 -4.15 26.17
C GLY A 139 -33.08 -3.63 25.77
N GLU A 140 -33.74 -4.34 24.84
CA GLU A 140 -35.17 -4.67 24.74
C GLU A 140 -35.44 -5.51 23.49
#